data_AF-A0A7V3CPU0-F1
#
_entry.id   AF-A0A7V3CPU0-F1
#
_cell.length_a   1.000
_cell.length_b   1.000
_cell.length_c   1.000
_cell.angle_alpha   90.00
_cell.angle_beta   90.00
_cell.angle_gamma   90.00
#
_symmetry.space_group_name_H-M   'P 1'
#
loop_
_entity.id
_entity.type
_entity.pdbx_description
1 polymer ?
#
loop_
_entity_poly.entity_id
_entity_poly.type
_entity_poly.pdbx_seq_one_letter_code
_entity_poly.pdbx_strand_id
1 'polypeptide(L)'
;MSPGTINERPHVLVTGATGYIGSSVLEPLADAGFAVRASARTPSAVRAPQGVEVVAADAFDARAVRASLEGIDVAYYLVHTLGGGAEYRERDRVAANLFAEAARDAGVRRIVYLGGLGADTGALSEHLASRQEVGRLLAATGIEVVEFRASIVIGAGSTSWEMIRNLTEKLPAMTTPRWVRQDAQPIAITDVVAYLVAAATTPQGAEPHRVYEIGGSDIVSYGDLLRLYAHHRGLRRLVIPVPVLSPGLSGWWLYLFTPKQATVGRQLAESLRFPTVVGDDRARRDFPHIVPVGVDEAMDAAFAADRHAIDATSWLAEFGDNPTPRHEQRHGRHVDSRSISVTCPPEAAFDPVACIGGERGWYAFDTLWDIRGFVDILLGGPGHRRGRRDPYALVEGDHLEWWRVERVEAPRLLRLKAEMKMPGEGWLVYELATRADGEGTTVRQTAIYDAKGVIGRAYWYLVLPFHHFVFNGTLAGIERECLALIEGPDTCPLPGSWQREVARRGEQEA
;
A
#
# COMPACT_ATOMS: atom_id res chain seq x y z
N MET A 1 53.19 -5.14 4.54
CA MET A 1 52.09 -4.41 5.22
C MET A 1 51.34 -3.65 4.17
N SER A 2 50.21 -4.21 3.69
CA SER A 2 49.28 -3.50 2.80
C SER A 2 48.24 -2.79 3.65
N PRO A 3 47.82 -1.57 3.27
CA PRO A 3 46.94 -0.75 4.08
C PRO A 3 45.53 -1.36 4.07
N GLY A 4 45.00 -1.61 5.27
CA GLY A 4 43.63 -2.02 5.48
C GLY A 4 42.68 -0.89 5.15
N THR A 5 41.81 -1.11 4.17
CA THR A 5 40.62 -0.29 3.93
C THR A 5 39.53 -1.17 3.33
N ILE A 6 38.70 -1.74 4.20
CA ILE A 6 37.28 -1.90 3.91
C ILE A 6 36.58 -1.33 5.15
N ASN A 7 35.98 -0.14 5.02
CA ASN A 7 34.99 0.31 5.99
C ASN A 7 33.83 -0.70 5.90
N GLU A 8 33.87 -1.77 6.70
CA GLU A 8 32.79 -2.76 6.74
C GLU A 8 31.55 -2.08 7.33
N ARG A 9 30.62 -1.74 6.45
CA ARG A 9 29.27 -1.34 6.84
C ARG A 9 28.66 -2.51 7.63
N PRO A 10 28.05 -2.28 8.81
CA PRO A 10 27.41 -3.35 9.54
C PRO A 10 26.37 -4.05 8.66
N HIS A 11 26.38 -5.38 8.66
CA HIS A 11 25.50 -6.18 7.82
C HIS A 11 24.24 -6.53 8.61
N VAL A 12 23.08 -6.17 8.07
CA VAL A 12 21.79 -6.37 8.73
C VAL A 12 20.92 -7.37 8.00
N LEU A 13 20.29 -8.27 8.75
CA LEU A 13 19.26 -9.17 8.23
C LEU A 13 17.88 -8.63 8.58
N VAL A 14 16.98 -8.53 7.61
CA VAL A 14 15.56 -8.23 7.82
C VAL A 14 14.73 -9.46 7.49
N THR A 15 14.27 -10.17 8.52
CA THR A 15 13.32 -11.26 8.35
C THR A 15 11.91 -10.72 8.13
N GLY A 16 11.02 -11.53 7.54
CA GLY A 16 9.65 -11.08 7.28
C GLY A 16 9.59 -9.92 6.28
N ALA A 17 10.53 -9.85 5.34
CA ALA A 17 10.69 -8.74 4.39
C ALA A 17 9.50 -8.53 3.44
N THR A 18 8.63 -9.53 3.29
CA THR A 18 7.36 -9.41 2.56
C THR A 18 6.23 -8.78 3.39
N GLY A 19 6.41 -8.72 4.71
CA GLY A 19 5.43 -8.18 5.66
C GLY A 19 5.53 -6.66 5.76
N TYR A 20 4.46 -6.03 6.24
CA TYR A 20 4.31 -4.57 6.25
C TYR A 20 5.50 -3.81 6.86
N ILE A 21 5.91 -4.20 8.08
CA ILE A 21 7.05 -3.56 8.77
C ILE A 21 8.37 -3.94 8.09
N GLY A 22 8.54 -5.22 7.74
CA GLY A 22 9.76 -5.72 7.12
C GLY A 22 10.06 -5.06 5.79
N SER A 23 9.06 -4.83 4.93
CA SER A 23 9.25 -4.09 3.67
C SER A 23 9.53 -2.61 3.88
N SER A 24 8.94 -2.01 4.92
CA SER A 24 9.05 -0.57 5.19
C SER A 24 10.40 -0.15 5.77
N VAL A 25 11.20 -1.09 6.27
CA VAL A 25 12.50 -0.82 6.90
C VAL A 25 13.70 -1.09 5.97
N LEU A 26 13.50 -1.76 4.83
CA LEU A 26 14.59 -2.12 3.90
C LEU A 26 15.31 -0.89 3.33
N GLU A 27 14.56 0.02 2.71
CA GLU A 27 15.10 1.25 2.10
C GLU A 27 15.71 2.18 3.15
N PRO A 28 15.04 2.47 4.29
CA PRO A 28 15.63 3.28 5.36
C PRO A 28 16.93 2.71 5.96
N LEU A 29 17.08 1.38 6.04
CA LEU A 29 18.34 0.76 6.47
C LEU A 29 19.43 0.91 5.39
N ALA A 30 19.09 0.73 4.12
CA ALA A 30 20.04 0.92 3.03
C ALA A 30 20.51 2.38 2.94
N ASP A 31 19.59 3.34 3.08
CA ASP A 31 19.86 4.77 3.11
C ASP A 31 20.70 5.20 4.31
N ALA A 32 20.50 4.54 5.46
CA ALA A 32 21.34 4.71 6.65
C ALA A 32 22.76 4.10 6.49
N GLY A 33 23.05 3.48 5.35
CA GLY A 33 24.38 2.99 4.99
C GLY A 33 24.68 1.56 5.44
N PHE A 34 23.67 0.78 5.87
CA PHE A 34 23.86 -0.63 6.18
C PHE A 34 23.94 -1.48 4.90
N ALA A 35 24.71 -2.58 4.95
CA ALA A 35 24.52 -3.65 3.99
C ALA A 35 23.26 -4.41 4.40
N VAL A 36 22.26 -4.54 3.54
CA VAL A 36 20.95 -5.11 3.90
C VAL A 36 20.73 -6.43 3.19
N ARG A 37 20.46 -7.47 3.97
CA ARG A 37 19.93 -8.75 3.50
C ARG A 37 18.48 -8.88 3.95
N ALA A 38 17.57 -9.07 3.01
CA ALA A 38 16.17 -9.38 3.24
C ALA A 38 15.94 -10.90 3.17
N SER A 39 15.18 -11.47 4.10
CA SER A 39 14.76 -12.87 4.02
C SER A 39 13.25 -13.05 3.97
N ALA A 40 12.83 -13.97 3.11
CA ALA A 40 11.43 -14.34 2.93
C ALA A 40 11.30 -15.79 2.46
N ARG A 41 10.14 -16.40 2.71
CA ARG A 41 9.81 -17.73 2.18
C ARG A 41 9.79 -17.76 0.64
N THR A 42 9.34 -16.67 0.04
CA THR A 42 9.25 -16.51 -1.42
C THR A 42 10.02 -15.24 -1.80
N PRO A 43 11.31 -15.34 -2.18
CA PRO A 43 12.16 -14.20 -2.51
C PRO A 43 11.56 -13.26 -3.56
N SER A 44 10.90 -13.82 -4.58
CA SER A 44 10.27 -13.05 -5.66
C SER A 44 9.11 -12.16 -5.21
N ALA A 45 8.58 -12.36 -4.00
CA ALA A 45 7.55 -11.50 -3.42
C ALA A 45 8.13 -10.29 -2.67
N VAL A 46 9.44 -10.23 -2.45
CA VAL A 46 10.11 -9.11 -1.79
C VAL A 46 10.31 -7.97 -2.79
N ARG A 47 9.75 -6.80 -2.49
CA ARG A 47 10.02 -5.56 -3.23
C ARG A 47 11.28 -4.92 -2.65
N ALA A 48 12.43 -5.40 -3.07
CA ALA A 48 13.73 -4.97 -2.55
C ALA A 48 14.23 -3.70 -3.29
N PRO A 49 14.70 -2.67 -2.58
CA PRO A 49 15.46 -1.57 -3.16
C PRO A 49 16.74 -2.06 -3.83
N GLN A 50 17.32 -1.23 -4.70
CA GLN A 50 18.59 -1.54 -5.36
C GLN A 50 19.69 -1.75 -4.31
N GLY A 51 20.48 -2.81 -4.46
CA GLY A 51 21.60 -3.11 -3.56
C GLY A 51 21.24 -3.94 -2.32
N VAL A 52 19.96 -4.26 -2.11
CA VAL A 52 19.52 -5.18 -1.05
C VAL A 52 19.62 -6.63 -1.53
N GLU A 53 20.32 -7.49 -0.77
CA GLU A 53 20.39 -8.92 -1.02
C GLU A 53 19.07 -9.58 -0.61
N VAL A 54 18.50 -10.47 -1.41
CA VAL A 54 17.27 -11.21 -1.06
C VAL A 54 17.55 -12.70 -1.01
N VAL A 55 17.29 -13.33 0.13
CA VAL A 55 17.52 -14.77 0.35
C VAL A 55 16.22 -15.50 0.72
N ALA A 56 16.14 -16.77 0.33
CA ALA A 56 15.06 -17.65 0.75
C ALA A 56 15.30 -18.14 2.17
N ALA A 57 14.37 -17.86 3.09
CA ALA A 57 14.37 -18.45 4.42
C ALA A 57 12.94 -18.66 4.92
N ASP A 58 12.62 -19.89 5.28
CA ASP A 58 11.44 -20.20 6.09
C ASP A 58 11.86 -20.23 7.56
N ALA A 59 11.10 -19.56 8.43
CA ALA A 59 11.37 -19.49 9.86
C ALA A 59 11.32 -20.87 10.55
N PHE A 60 10.72 -21.89 9.91
CA PHE A 60 10.69 -23.27 10.40
C PHE A 60 11.78 -24.17 9.78
N ASP A 61 12.59 -23.66 8.84
CA ASP A 61 13.74 -24.38 8.26
C ASP A 61 15.05 -23.93 8.93
N ALA A 62 15.55 -24.78 9.82
CA ALA A 62 16.76 -24.49 10.60
C ALA A 62 18.02 -24.32 9.74
N ARG A 63 18.09 -24.92 8.53
CA ARG A 63 19.23 -24.75 7.64
C ARG A 63 19.14 -23.42 6.91
N ALA A 64 17.95 -23.09 6.40
CA ALA A 64 17.73 -21.83 5.70
C ALA A 64 17.90 -20.61 6.63
N VAL A 65 17.42 -20.69 7.88
CA VAL A 65 17.61 -19.63 8.87
C VAL A 65 19.10 -19.41 9.17
N ARG A 66 19.86 -20.48 9.44
CA ARG A 66 21.32 -20.37 9.66
C ARG A 66 22.04 -19.74 8.47
N ALA A 67 21.76 -20.21 7.26
CA ALA A 67 22.36 -19.66 6.04
C ALA A 67 22.05 -18.17 5.87
N SER A 68 20.83 -17.73 6.23
CA SER A 68 20.45 -16.32 6.13
C SER A 68 21.20 -15.40 7.11
N LEU A 69 21.72 -15.96 8.22
CA LEU A 69 22.42 -15.25 9.29
C LEU A 69 23.94 -15.20 9.09
N GLU A 70 24.48 -15.88 8.08
CA GLU A 70 25.93 -15.89 7.82
C GLU A 70 26.46 -14.48 7.54
N GLY A 71 27.40 -14.03 8.37
CA GLY A 71 28.04 -12.71 8.24
C GLY A 71 27.15 -11.54 8.63
N ILE A 72 26.10 -11.76 9.43
CA ILE A 72 25.17 -10.73 9.91
C ILE A 72 25.58 -10.21 11.30
N ASP A 73 25.63 -8.89 11.45
CA ASP A 73 25.88 -8.22 12.73
C ASP A 73 24.60 -8.00 13.55
N VAL A 74 23.54 -7.54 12.88
CA VAL A 74 22.26 -7.16 13.50
C VAL A 74 21.12 -7.85 12.76
N ALA A 75 20.25 -8.53 13.48
CA ALA A 75 19.15 -9.27 12.88
C ALA A 75 17.78 -8.74 13.36
N TYR A 76 16.97 -8.26 12.41
CA TYR A 76 15.61 -7.83 12.65
C TYR A 76 14.67 -9.04 12.56
N TYR A 77 14.07 -9.41 13.69
CA TYR A 77 13.05 -10.45 13.76
C TYR A 77 11.66 -9.83 13.59
N LEU A 78 11.13 -9.81 12.36
CA LEU A 78 9.82 -9.20 12.05
C LEU A 78 8.83 -10.23 11.50
N VAL A 79 9.11 -11.52 11.73
CA VAL A 79 8.19 -12.62 11.42
C VAL A 79 7.08 -12.64 12.46
N HIS A 80 5.85 -12.74 11.98
CA HIS A 80 4.71 -12.94 12.86
C HIS A 80 3.63 -13.77 12.17
N THR A 81 3.18 -14.85 12.84
CA THR A 81 2.19 -15.77 12.29
C THR A 81 0.75 -15.36 12.64
N LEU A 82 0.33 -14.15 12.23
CA LEU A 82 -1.08 -13.77 12.35
C LEU A 82 -1.97 -14.69 11.49
N GLY A 83 -3.06 -15.18 12.06
CA GLY A 83 -4.08 -15.94 11.34
C GLY A 83 -3.88 -17.46 11.28
N GLY A 84 -2.88 -18.02 11.98
CA GLY A 84 -2.61 -19.48 12.03
C GLY A 84 -3.59 -20.33 12.86
N GLY A 85 -4.77 -19.82 13.20
CA GLY A 85 -5.71 -20.53 14.09
C GLY A 85 -5.23 -20.58 15.54
N ALA A 86 -5.63 -21.60 16.31
CA ALA A 86 -5.28 -21.72 17.74
C ALA A 86 -3.79 -22.01 18.01
N GLU A 87 -3.05 -22.47 17.00
CA GLU A 87 -1.65 -22.93 17.13
C GLU A 87 -0.59 -21.84 16.87
N TYR A 88 -1.00 -20.62 16.53
CA TYR A 88 -0.07 -19.54 16.18
C TYR A 88 0.99 -19.28 17.26
N ARG A 89 0.60 -19.39 18.54
CA ARG A 89 1.51 -19.17 19.67
C ARG A 89 2.64 -20.19 19.70
N GLU A 90 2.34 -21.47 19.50
CA GLU A 90 3.38 -22.51 19.49
C GLU A 90 4.31 -22.34 18.29
N ARG A 91 3.75 -21.97 17.13
CA ARG A 91 4.53 -21.66 15.93
C ARG A 91 5.46 -20.47 16.13
N ASP A 92 4.98 -19.39 16.73
CA ASP A 92 5.80 -18.22 17.07
C ASP A 92 6.92 -18.60 18.07
N ARG A 93 6.64 -19.47 19.06
CA ARG A 93 7.67 -19.98 20.00
C ARG A 93 8.74 -20.79 19.29
N VAL A 94 8.35 -21.76 18.46
CA VAL A 94 9.29 -22.63 17.71
C VAL A 94 10.19 -21.79 16.81
N ALA A 95 9.60 -20.87 16.03
CA ALA A 95 10.35 -19.99 15.13
C ALA A 95 11.31 -19.06 15.90
N ALA A 96 10.87 -18.48 17.02
CA ALA A 96 11.70 -17.58 17.83
C ALA A 96 12.90 -18.30 18.45
N ASN A 97 12.71 -19.49 19.01
CA ASN A 97 13.80 -20.29 19.60
C ASN A 97 14.83 -20.69 18.54
N LEU A 98 14.36 -21.24 17.41
CA LEU A 98 15.22 -21.63 16.31
C LEU A 98 16.05 -20.44 15.81
N PHE A 99 15.42 -19.28 15.65
CA PHE A 99 16.10 -18.07 15.22
C PHE A 99 17.12 -17.57 16.25
N ALA A 100 16.77 -17.54 17.54
CA ALA A 100 17.65 -17.10 18.61
C ALA A 100 18.91 -17.98 18.72
N GLU A 101 18.75 -19.30 18.61
CA GLU A 101 19.86 -20.25 18.60
C GLU A 101 20.74 -20.07 17.36
N ALA A 102 20.13 -19.98 16.18
CA ALA A 102 20.87 -19.77 14.94
C ALA A 102 21.62 -18.43 14.91
N ALA A 103 21.02 -17.37 15.45
CA ALA A 103 21.64 -16.05 15.54
C ALA A 103 22.86 -16.08 16.47
N ARG A 104 22.76 -16.80 17.60
CA ARG A 104 23.88 -16.97 18.53
C ARG A 104 25.02 -17.72 17.85
N ASP A 105 24.70 -18.84 17.20
CA ASP A 105 25.69 -19.69 16.54
C ASP A 105 26.38 -18.98 15.37
N ALA A 106 25.67 -18.07 14.68
CA ALA A 106 26.21 -17.24 13.60
C ALA A 106 27.00 -16.01 14.09
N GLY A 107 27.04 -15.75 15.40
CA GLY A 107 27.76 -14.61 15.98
C GLY A 107 27.04 -13.26 15.84
N VAL A 108 25.73 -13.26 15.64
CA VAL A 108 24.91 -12.03 15.62
C VAL A 108 25.06 -11.30 16.95
N ARG A 109 25.37 -10.00 16.87
CA ARG A 109 25.62 -9.17 18.05
C ARG A 109 24.35 -8.62 18.66
N ARG A 110 23.32 -8.39 17.84
CA ARG A 110 22.05 -7.80 18.25
C ARG A 110 20.86 -8.35 17.49
N ILE A 111 19.76 -8.60 18.19
CA ILE A 111 18.45 -8.82 17.60
C ILE A 111 17.57 -7.59 17.86
N VAL A 112 16.92 -7.09 16.82
CA VAL A 112 15.88 -6.04 16.94
C VAL A 112 14.52 -6.68 16.72
N TYR A 113 13.62 -6.52 17.68
CA TYR A 113 12.28 -7.11 17.65
C TYR A 113 11.20 -6.03 17.79
N LEU A 114 10.17 -6.09 16.95
CA LEU A 114 8.96 -5.29 17.13
C LEU A 114 7.86 -6.19 17.69
N GLY A 115 7.54 -6.00 18.97
CA GLY A 115 6.47 -6.64 19.75
C GLY A 115 5.17 -5.84 19.77
N GLY A 116 4.31 -6.10 20.75
CA GLY A 116 3.04 -5.39 20.96
C GLY A 116 2.98 -4.77 22.35
N LEU A 117 2.50 -3.53 22.43
CA LEU A 117 2.34 -2.83 23.70
C LEU A 117 1.21 -3.43 24.54
N GLY A 118 1.50 -3.63 25.83
CA GLY A 118 0.57 -4.14 26.82
C GLY A 118 1.25 -4.21 28.18
N ALA A 119 0.51 -3.90 29.24
CA ALA A 119 1.06 -3.83 30.59
C ALA A 119 1.57 -5.21 31.08
N ASP A 120 2.78 -5.24 31.65
CA ASP A 120 3.38 -6.46 32.22
C ASP A 120 2.64 -6.96 33.48
N THR A 121 1.86 -6.10 34.14
CA THR A 121 1.25 -6.33 35.46
C THR A 121 -0.25 -6.60 35.42
N GLY A 122 -0.86 -6.72 34.24
CA GLY A 122 -2.31 -6.87 34.05
C GLY A 122 -2.73 -8.13 33.29
N ALA A 123 -4.05 -8.30 33.10
CA ALA A 123 -4.54 -9.27 32.12
C ALA A 123 -4.12 -8.80 30.72
N LEU A 124 -3.30 -9.57 30.02
CA LEU A 124 -2.99 -9.36 28.61
C LEU A 124 -3.94 -10.19 27.76
N SER A 125 -4.18 -9.78 26.51
CA SER A 125 -4.76 -10.72 25.55
C SER A 125 -3.75 -11.83 25.27
N GLU A 126 -4.23 -13.03 24.92
CA GLU A 126 -3.34 -14.15 24.54
C GLU A 126 -2.37 -13.74 23.42
N HIS A 127 -2.83 -12.88 22.51
CA HIS A 127 -2.04 -12.32 21.42
C HIS A 127 -0.87 -11.47 21.93
N LEU A 128 -1.13 -10.49 22.81
CA LEU A 128 -0.07 -9.64 23.37
C LEU A 128 0.90 -10.45 24.24
N ALA A 129 0.38 -11.39 25.03
CA ALA A 129 1.20 -12.29 25.84
C ALA A 129 2.14 -13.14 24.96
N SER A 130 1.66 -13.65 23.82
CA SER A 130 2.48 -14.38 22.85
C SER A 130 3.60 -13.51 22.26
N ARG A 131 3.31 -12.24 21.94
CA ARG A 131 4.29 -11.29 21.39
C ARG A 131 5.41 -11.00 22.40
N GLN A 132 5.05 -10.76 23.66
CA GLN A 132 6.04 -10.54 24.73
C GLN A 132 6.83 -11.82 25.06
N GLU A 133 6.21 -12.99 24.91
CA GLU A 133 6.91 -14.28 25.05
C GLU A 133 7.99 -14.45 23.97
N VAL A 134 7.71 -14.10 22.71
CA VAL A 134 8.71 -14.12 21.64
C VAL A 134 9.92 -13.23 21.98
N GLY A 135 9.71 -12.01 22.48
CA GLY A 135 10.80 -11.12 22.91
C GLY A 135 11.70 -11.76 23.96
N ARG A 136 11.09 -12.41 24.96
CA ARG A 136 11.83 -13.15 26.00
C ARG A 136 12.59 -14.37 25.45
N LEU A 137 12.00 -15.12 24.51
CA LEU A 137 12.65 -16.27 23.89
C LEU A 137 13.86 -15.85 23.03
N LEU A 138 13.74 -14.75 22.28
CA LEU A 138 14.86 -14.19 21.53
C LEU A 138 16.03 -13.79 22.43
N ALA A 139 15.74 -13.27 23.63
CA ALA A 139 16.75 -12.86 24.59
C ALA A 139 17.36 -14.02 25.40
N ALA A 140 16.74 -15.21 25.39
CA ALA A 140 17.14 -16.33 26.24
C ALA A 140 18.55 -16.87 25.92
N THR A 141 19.08 -16.59 24.72
CA THR A 141 20.43 -17.03 24.31
C THR A 141 21.55 -16.09 24.76
N GLY A 142 21.21 -14.96 25.40
CA GLY A 142 22.17 -13.96 25.88
C GLY A 142 22.65 -12.96 24.83
N ILE A 143 22.18 -13.07 23.58
CA ILE A 143 22.35 -12.02 22.57
C ILE A 143 21.63 -10.76 23.04
N GLU A 144 22.20 -9.59 22.73
CA GLU A 144 21.50 -8.34 22.98
C GLU A 144 20.20 -8.26 22.15
N VAL A 145 19.07 -8.06 22.82
CA VAL A 145 17.76 -7.85 22.20
C VAL A 145 17.27 -6.45 22.51
N VAL A 146 17.01 -5.69 21.46
CA VAL A 146 16.26 -4.43 21.51
C VAL A 146 14.83 -4.72 21.06
N GLU A 147 13.91 -4.77 22.02
CA GLU A 147 12.48 -4.97 21.77
C GLU A 147 11.74 -3.63 21.81
N PHE A 148 11.08 -3.27 20.71
CA PHE A 148 10.10 -2.21 20.70
C PHE A 148 8.69 -2.77 20.89
N ARG A 149 7.96 -2.26 21.87
CA ARG A 149 6.55 -2.55 22.11
C ARG A 149 5.72 -1.38 21.63
N ALA A 150 5.19 -1.50 20.41
CA ALA A 150 4.40 -0.44 19.80
C ALA A 150 2.92 -0.57 20.13
N SER A 151 2.26 0.58 20.28
CA SER A 151 0.81 0.69 20.19
C SER A 151 0.33 0.46 18.75
N ILE A 152 -0.88 0.95 18.42
CA ILE A 152 -1.48 0.84 17.10
C ILE A 152 -0.62 1.56 16.05
N VAL A 153 -0.11 0.84 15.06
CA VAL A 153 0.65 1.43 13.95
C VAL A 153 -0.30 1.98 12.89
N ILE A 154 -0.24 3.30 12.65
CA ILE A 154 -0.98 4.01 11.62
C ILE A 154 -0.09 4.18 10.39
N GLY A 155 -0.56 3.66 9.26
CA GLY A 155 0.13 3.76 7.98
C GLY A 155 -0.58 2.97 6.90
N ALA A 156 -0.53 3.48 5.66
CA ALA A 156 -1.10 2.82 4.48
C ALA A 156 -0.65 1.36 4.41
N GLY A 157 -1.59 0.41 4.27
CA GLY A 157 -1.29 -1.02 4.22
C GLY A 157 -1.08 -1.72 5.58
N SER A 158 -1.04 -1.00 6.70
CA SER A 158 -1.01 -1.63 8.02
C SER A 158 -2.35 -2.32 8.33
N THR A 159 -2.33 -3.46 9.04
CA THR A 159 -3.58 -4.18 9.40
C THR A 159 -4.53 -3.30 10.21
N SER A 160 -4.01 -2.48 11.11
CA SER A 160 -4.81 -1.59 11.95
C SER A 160 -5.43 -0.45 11.14
N TRP A 161 -4.66 0.16 10.24
CA TRP A 161 -5.16 1.17 9.29
C TRP A 161 -6.27 0.60 8.43
N GLU A 162 -6.04 -0.58 7.85
CA GLU A 162 -7.00 -1.25 7.00
C GLU A 162 -8.29 -1.62 7.74
N MET A 163 -8.21 -1.95 9.03
CA MET A 163 -9.39 -2.21 9.85
C MET A 163 -10.19 -0.93 10.11
N ILE A 164 -9.52 0.14 10.56
CA ILE A 164 -10.14 1.46 10.79
C ILE A 164 -10.85 1.94 9.52
N ARG A 165 -10.15 1.85 8.38
CA ARG A 165 -10.65 2.16 7.05
C ARG A 165 -11.86 1.32 6.68
N ASN A 166 -11.76 -0.01 6.76
CA ASN A 166 -12.87 -0.89 6.36
C ASN A 166 -14.13 -0.66 7.18
N LEU A 167 -14.01 -0.55 8.50
CA LEU A 167 -15.15 -0.28 9.38
C LEU A 167 -15.77 1.08 9.07
N THR A 168 -14.94 2.11 8.94
CA THR A 168 -15.41 3.47 8.70
C THR A 168 -15.99 3.64 7.29
N GLU A 169 -15.44 3.03 6.26
CA GLU A 169 -15.98 3.15 4.90
C GLU A 169 -17.30 2.37 4.73
N LYS A 170 -17.49 1.27 5.46
CA LYS A 170 -18.65 0.37 5.25
C LYS A 170 -19.82 0.60 6.19
N LEU A 171 -19.59 1.18 7.38
CA LEU A 171 -20.59 1.22 8.44
C LEU A 171 -20.95 2.66 8.82
N PRO A 172 -22.06 3.22 8.31
CA PRO A 172 -22.54 4.55 8.70
C PRO A 172 -22.88 4.66 10.19
N ALA A 173 -23.38 3.57 10.77
CA ALA A 173 -23.63 3.42 12.19
C ALA A 173 -23.10 2.06 12.66
N MET A 174 -22.51 2.03 13.85
CA MET A 174 -21.97 0.80 14.44
C MET A 174 -22.25 0.75 15.94
N THR A 175 -22.72 -0.40 16.39
CA THR A 175 -22.76 -0.73 17.81
C THR A 175 -21.42 -1.34 18.19
N THR A 176 -20.78 -0.77 19.20
CA THR A 176 -19.44 -1.18 19.64
C THR A 176 -19.49 -1.59 21.10
N PRO A 177 -18.65 -2.51 21.56
CA PRO A 177 -18.52 -2.74 22.99
C PRO A 177 -17.93 -1.52 23.69
N ARG A 178 -18.11 -1.42 25.01
CA ARG A 178 -17.56 -0.32 25.82
C ARG A 178 -16.04 -0.13 25.69
N TRP A 179 -15.30 -1.20 25.39
CA TRP A 179 -13.84 -1.12 25.24
C TRP A 179 -13.38 -0.27 24.04
N VAL A 180 -14.27 0.15 23.15
CA VAL A 180 -13.93 1.15 22.12
C VAL A 180 -13.45 2.49 22.72
N ARG A 181 -13.73 2.72 24.00
CA ARG A 181 -13.28 3.89 24.77
C ARG A 181 -11.94 3.69 25.48
N GLN A 182 -11.31 2.52 25.34
CA GLN A 182 -9.99 2.31 25.93
C GLN A 182 -8.97 3.20 25.25
N ASP A 183 -8.06 3.74 26.05
CA ASP A 183 -6.99 4.62 25.60
C ASP A 183 -5.93 3.83 24.82
N ALA A 184 -5.52 4.40 23.70
CA ALA A 184 -4.41 3.96 22.90
C ALA A 184 -3.53 5.16 22.57
N GLN A 185 -2.25 4.91 22.28
CA GLN A 185 -1.30 5.93 21.88
C GLN A 185 -0.73 5.60 20.49
N PRO A 186 -1.54 5.73 19.42
CA PRO A 186 -1.19 5.30 18.07
C PRO A 186 0.11 5.95 17.60
N ILE A 187 0.89 5.22 16.81
CA ILE A 187 2.19 5.67 16.31
C ILE A 187 2.23 5.58 14.78
N ALA A 188 2.84 6.56 14.12
CA ALA A 188 3.04 6.53 12.69
C ALA A 188 4.05 5.43 12.29
N ILE A 189 3.84 4.81 11.13
CA ILE A 189 4.81 3.84 10.58
C ILE A 189 6.20 4.46 10.39
N THR A 190 6.28 5.74 10.01
CA THR A 190 7.54 6.47 9.85
C THR A 190 8.33 6.54 11.14
N ASP A 191 7.66 6.76 12.27
CA ASP A 191 8.31 6.82 13.59
C ASP A 191 8.77 5.44 14.04
N VAL A 192 7.94 4.40 13.83
CA VAL A 192 8.33 3.00 14.11
C VAL A 192 9.59 2.63 13.32
N VAL A 193 9.64 2.99 12.04
CA VAL A 193 10.80 2.75 11.18
C VAL A 193 12.02 3.53 11.67
N ALA A 194 11.87 4.78 12.09
CA ALA A 194 12.95 5.56 12.68
C ALA A 194 13.54 4.88 13.93
N TYR A 195 12.70 4.36 14.83
CA TYR A 195 13.15 3.58 15.98
C TYR A 195 13.90 2.31 15.57
N LEU A 196 13.37 1.57 14.59
CA LEU A 196 13.99 0.34 14.09
C LEU A 196 15.37 0.62 13.48
N VAL A 197 15.52 1.66 12.68
CA VAL A 197 16.82 2.05 12.08
C VAL A 197 17.80 2.49 13.17
N ALA A 198 17.38 3.36 14.10
CA ALA A 198 18.25 3.85 15.17
C ALA A 198 18.76 2.71 16.07
N ALA A 199 17.93 1.69 16.31
CA ALA A 199 18.28 0.52 17.12
C ALA A 199 19.46 -0.30 16.59
N ALA A 200 19.79 -0.23 15.31
CA ALA A 200 20.99 -0.91 14.79
C ALA A 200 22.28 -0.38 15.43
N THR A 201 22.30 0.90 15.81
CA THR A 201 23.50 1.61 16.27
C THR A 201 23.42 2.13 17.71
N THR A 202 22.29 1.93 18.40
CA THR A 202 22.15 2.31 19.82
C THR A 202 23.28 1.70 20.64
N PRO A 203 23.89 2.44 21.59
CA PRO A 203 24.93 1.90 22.46
C PRO A 203 24.45 0.62 23.16
N GLN A 204 25.36 -0.33 23.35
CA GLN A 204 25.07 -1.57 24.06
C GLN A 204 24.70 -1.25 25.51
N GLY A 205 23.58 -1.80 25.98
CA GLY A 205 23.09 -1.60 27.34
C GLY A 205 23.75 -2.52 28.36
N ALA A 206 23.50 -2.25 29.65
CA ALA A 206 23.91 -3.16 30.72
C ALA A 206 23.08 -4.45 30.76
N GLU A 207 21.84 -4.40 30.27
CA GLU A 207 20.92 -5.53 30.21
C GLU A 207 20.92 -6.14 28.80
N PRO A 208 20.94 -7.48 28.68
CA PRO A 208 20.86 -8.14 27.38
C PRO A 208 19.48 -8.01 26.75
N HIS A 209 18.39 -7.82 27.50
CA HIS A 209 17.05 -7.61 26.97
C HIS A 209 16.54 -6.22 27.34
N ARG A 210 16.48 -5.33 26.36
CA ARG A 210 15.99 -3.96 26.53
C ARG A 210 14.64 -3.79 25.86
N VAL A 211 13.64 -3.46 26.66
CA VAL A 211 12.28 -3.19 26.20
C VAL A 211 12.05 -1.69 26.15
N TYR A 212 11.56 -1.22 25.01
CA TYR A 212 11.19 0.17 24.74
C TYR A 212 9.72 0.23 24.34
N GLU A 213 8.90 0.91 25.12
CA GLU A 213 7.52 1.20 24.74
C GLU A 213 7.48 2.42 23.80
N ILE A 214 6.77 2.30 22.67
CA ILE A 214 6.69 3.37 21.66
C ILE A 214 5.23 3.66 21.28
N GLY A 215 4.92 4.96 21.21
CA GLY A 215 3.62 5.52 20.88
C GLY A 215 3.80 6.91 20.24
N GLY A 216 2.76 7.41 19.57
CA GLY A 216 2.74 8.79 19.04
C GLY A 216 2.57 9.84 20.14
N SER A 217 2.45 11.11 19.75
CA SER A 217 2.29 12.19 20.74
C SER A 217 0.93 12.20 21.44
N ASP A 218 -0.09 11.61 20.81
CA ASP A 218 -1.48 11.75 21.23
C ASP A 218 -2.03 10.45 21.84
N ILE A 219 -2.78 10.59 22.93
CA ILE A 219 -3.57 9.51 23.53
C ILE A 219 -5.02 9.69 23.08
N VAL A 220 -5.55 8.70 22.38
CA VAL A 220 -6.91 8.71 21.83
C VAL A 220 -7.58 7.36 22.03
N SER A 221 -8.92 7.34 22.02
CA SER A 221 -9.64 6.07 22.03
C SER A 221 -9.76 5.48 20.62
N TYR A 222 -10.03 4.17 20.52
CA TYR A 222 -10.39 3.53 19.25
C TYR A 222 -11.60 4.19 18.58
N GLY A 223 -12.56 4.66 19.39
CA GLY A 223 -13.72 5.38 18.90
C GLY A 223 -13.32 6.71 18.25
N ASP A 224 -12.30 7.37 18.77
CA ASP A 224 -11.78 8.61 18.22
C ASP A 224 -11.01 8.35 16.92
N LEU A 225 -10.23 7.27 16.83
CA LEU A 225 -9.59 6.86 15.57
C LEU A 225 -10.59 6.67 14.42
N LEU A 226 -11.72 6.02 14.69
CA LEU A 226 -12.79 5.84 13.70
C LEU A 226 -13.42 7.19 13.30
N ARG A 227 -13.58 8.12 14.24
CA ARG A 227 -14.13 9.46 13.98
C ARG A 227 -13.13 10.36 13.24
N LEU A 228 -11.85 10.29 13.59
CA LEU A 228 -10.76 11.02 12.93
C LEU A 228 -10.64 10.57 11.48
N TYR A 229 -10.58 9.26 11.22
CA TYR A 229 -10.60 8.73 9.86
C TYR A 229 -11.86 9.20 9.11
N ALA A 230 -13.03 9.16 9.75
CA ALA A 230 -14.27 9.65 9.14
C ALA A 230 -14.19 11.14 8.79
N HIS A 231 -13.62 11.95 9.67
CA HIS A 231 -13.42 13.39 9.46
C HIS A 231 -12.55 13.65 8.22
N HIS A 232 -11.38 13.00 8.15
CA HIS A 232 -10.46 13.08 7.00
C HIS A 232 -11.13 12.68 5.68
N ARG A 233 -11.97 11.65 5.71
CA ARG A 233 -12.74 11.21 4.54
C ARG A 233 -14.00 12.03 4.29
N GLY A 234 -14.35 13.00 5.14
CA GLY A 234 -15.60 13.76 5.06
C GLY A 234 -16.85 12.89 5.17
N LEU A 235 -16.81 11.89 6.05
CA LEU A 235 -17.86 10.94 6.38
C LEU A 235 -18.43 11.25 7.77
N ARG A 236 -19.73 10.99 7.97
CA ARG A 236 -20.36 11.05 9.30
C ARG A 236 -20.58 9.62 9.80
N ARG A 237 -20.13 9.35 11.03
CA ARG A 237 -20.20 8.01 11.64
C ARG A 237 -20.79 8.05 13.03
N LEU A 238 -21.80 7.22 13.23
CA LEU A 238 -22.46 7.05 14.51
C LEU A 238 -21.88 5.83 15.23
N VAL A 239 -21.06 6.08 16.25
CA VAL A 239 -20.44 5.03 17.08
C VAL A 239 -21.20 4.94 18.41
N ILE A 240 -21.98 3.87 18.60
CA ILE A 240 -22.83 3.66 19.78
C ILE A 240 -22.22 2.57 20.66
N PRO A 241 -21.59 2.93 21.79
CA PRO A 241 -21.08 1.94 22.73
C PRO A 241 -22.22 1.29 23.52
N VAL A 242 -22.27 -0.05 23.54
CA VAL A 242 -23.28 -0.84 24.25
C VAL A 242 -22.63 -1.75 25.31
N PRO A 243 -23.33 -2.02 26.44
CA PRO A 243 -22.73 -2.67 27.61
C PRO A 243 -22.39 -4.15 27.40
N VAL A 244 -23.13 -4.89 26.57
CA VAL A 244 -22.84 -6.30 26.26
C VAL A 244 -23.02 -6.53 24.76
N LEU A 245 -21.90 -6.61 24.03
CA LEU A 245 -21.86 -7.31 22.75
C LEU A 245 -21.17 -8.64 23.05
N SER A 246 -21.84 -9.77 22.83
CA SER A 246 -21.18 -11.06 23.06
C SER A 246 -19.96 -11.17 22.13
N PRO A 247 -18.82 -11.71 22.58
CA PRO A 247 -17.62 -11.87 21.74
C PRO A 247 -17.89 -12.57 20.40
N GLY A 248 -18.84 -13.52 20.40
CA GLY A 248 -19.33 -14.20 19.20
C GLY A 248 -20.06 -13.27 18.22
N LEU A 249 -20.93 -12.38 18.71
CA LEU A 249 -21.63 -11.38 17.88
C LEU A 249 -20.67 -10.34 17.29
N SER A 250 -19.67 -9.89 18.06
CA SER A 250 -18.63 -8.97 17.54
C SER A 250 -17.74 -9.62 16.49
N GLY A 251 -17.39 -10.90 16.67
CA GLY A 251 -16.61 -11.67 15.69
C GLY A 251 -17.38 -11.89 14.39
N TRP A 252 -18.68 -12.20 14.49
CA TRP A 252 -19.56 -12.34 13.33
C TRP A 252 -19.77 -11.00 12.60
N TRP A 253 -19.85 -9.90 13.34
CA TRP A 253 -19.90 -8.53 12.80
C TRP A 253 -18.62 -8.16 12.03
N LEU A 254 -17.44 -8.45 12.59
CA LEU A 254 -16.16 -8.23 11.92
C LEU A 254 -16.00 -9.13 10.69
N TYR A 255 -16.48 -10.38 10.77
CA TYR A 255 -16.47 -11.33 9.66
C TYR A 255 -17.32 -10.88 8.47
N LEU A 256 -18.52 -10.33 8.73
CA LEU A 256 -19.44 -9.89 7.67
C LEU A 256 -18.88 -8.72 6.84
N PHE A 257 -18.19 -7.77 7.48
CA PHE A 257 -17.72 -6.54 6.80
C PHE A 257 -16.23 -6.53 6.48
N THR A 258 -15.45 -7.41 7.11
CA THR A 258 -14.01 -7.50 6.92
C THR A 258 -13.55 -8.95 6.81
N PRO A 259 -14.04 -9.74 5.82
CA PRO A 259 -13.84 -11.20 5.79
C PRO A 259 -12.36 -11.60 5.76
N LYS A 260 -11.55 -10.90 4.95
CA LYS A 260 -10.09 -11.12 4.84
C LYS A 260 -9.33 -10.87 6.15
N GLN A 261 -9.92 -10.10 7.06
CA GLN A 261 -9.32 -9.72 8.34
C GLN A 261 -10.10 -10.32 9.51
N ALA A 262 -11.07 -11.20 9.31
CA ALA A 262 -11.95 -11.62 10.40
C ALA A 262 -11.22 -12.41 11.50
N THR A 263 -10.32 -13.33 11.10
CA THR A 263 -9.51 -14.13 12.02
C THR A 263 -8.52 -13.26 12.79
N VAL A 264 -7.82 -12.38 12.07
CA VAL A 264 -6.86 -11.42 12.65
C VAL A 264 -7.61 -10.38 13.51
N GLY A 265 -8.77 -9.95 13.05
CA GLY A 265 -9.62 -8.94 13.66
C GLY A 265 -10.24 -9.40 14.96
N ARG A 266 -10.54 -10.69 15.13
CA ARG A 266 -10.94 -11.25 16.43
C ARG A 266 -9.81 -11.16 17.44
N GLN A 267 -8.60 -11.58 17.06
CA GLN A 267 -7.42 -11.53 17.93
C GLN A 267 -7.04 -10.09 18.28
N LEU A 268 -7.10 -9.18 17.30
CA LEU A 268 -6.90 -7.75 17.51
C LEU A 268 -8.00 -7.18 18.40
N ALA A 269 -9.29 -7.44 18.14
CA ALA A 269 -10.42 -6.97 18.97
C ALA A 269 -10.31 -7.40 20.44
N GLU A 270 -9.78 -8.59 20.71
CA GLU A 270 -9.48 -9.05 22.07
C GLU A 270 -8.32 -8.26 22.71
N SER A 271 -7.30 -7.87 21.94
CA SER A 271 -6.23 -6.97 22.41
C SER A 271 -6.69 -5.54 22.69
N LEU A 272 -7.69 -5.02 21.94
CA LEU A 272 -8.21 -3.65 22.13
C LEU A 272 -8.95 -3.45 23.46
N ARG A 273 -9.17 -4.52 24.23
CA ARG A 273 -9.76 -4.45 25.57
C ARG A 273 -8.82 -3.85 26.60
N PHE A 274 -7.52 -3.82 26.29
CA PHE A 274 -6.47 -3.37 27.18
C PHE A 274 -5.91 -2.03 26.69
N PRO A 275 -5.59 -1.10 27.60
CA PRO A 275 -4.99 0.17 27.23
C PRO A 275 -3.60 -0.07 26.63
N THR A 276 -3.28 0.69 25.58
CA THR A 276 -2.00 0.61 24.86
C THR A 276 -1.34 1.99 24.84
N VAL A 277 -1.09 2.49 26.05
CA VAL A 277 -0.46 3.78 26.34
C VAL A 277 0.93 3.53 26.90
N VAL A 278 1.91 4.29 26.45
CA VAL A 278 3.30 4.20 26.90
C VAL A 278 3.39 4.59 28.37
N GLY A 279 3.91 3.69 29.20
CA GLY A 279 4.09 3.86 30.64
C GLY A 279 5.52 4.19 31.08
N ASP A 280 6.51 4.03 30.19
CA ASP A 280 7.92 4.30 30.46
C ASP A 280 8.53 5.26 29.43
N ASP A 281 9.39 6.18 29.88
CA ASP A 281 10.07 7.18 29.07
C ASP A 281 11.47 6.74 28.58
N ARG A 282 11.86 5.47 28.74
CA ARG A 282 13.12 4.89 28.18
C ARG A 282 13.31 5.21 26.70
N ALA A 283 12.28 5.04 25.86
CA ALA A 283 12.39 5.30 24.43
C ALA A 283 12.74 6.78 24.15
N ARG A 284 12.08 7.71 24.84
CA ARG A 284 12.35 9.15 24.71
C ARG A 284 13.76 9.52 25.19
N ARG A 285 14.27 8.87 26.24
CA ARG A 285 15.62 9.12 26.77
C ARG A 285 16.72 8.60 25.85
N ASP A 286 16.57 7.39 25.34
CA ASP A 286 17.62 6.70 24.59
C ASP A 286 17.59 7.05 23.08
N PHE A 287 16.45 7.54 22.58
CA PHE A 287 16.26 7.99 21.20
C PHE A 287 15.73 9.44 21.14
N PRO A 288 16.44 10.43 21.71
CA PRO A 288 15.93 11.80 21.87
C PRO A 288 15.77 12.56 20.54
N HIS A 289 16.33 12.04 19.46
CA HIS A 289 16.23 12.60 18.10
C HIS A 289 14.94 12.18 17.39
N ILE A 290 14.21 11.19 17.92
CA ILE A 290 12.93 10.73 17.38
C ILE A 290 11.82 11.45 18.16
N VAL A 291 11.06 12.29 17.47
CA VAL A 291 9.89 12.97 18.01
C VAL A 291 8.67 12.43 17.29
N PRO A 292 7.92 11.50 17.91
CA PRO A 292 6.75 10.90 17.27
C PRO A 292 5.69 11.95 16.95
N VAL A 293 5.06 11.79 15.79
CA VAL A 293 4.02 12.72 15.31
C VAL A 293 2.68 12.46 16.00
N GLY A 294 1.78 13.42 15.86
CA GLY A 294 0.38 13.30 16.29
C GLY A 294 -0.43 12.39 15.39
N VAL A 295 -1.60 11.98 15.89
CA VAL A 295 -2.45 11.02 15.19
C VAL A 295 -2.99 11.58 13.87
N ASP A 296 -3.32 12.87 13.82
CA ASP A 296 -3.81 13.52 12.60
C ASP A 296 -2.73 13.53 11.51
N GLU A 297 -1.50 13.90 11.84
CA GLU A 297 -0.37 13.89 10.91
C GLU A 297 -0.05 12.46 10.43
N ALA A 298 -0.12 11.47 11.33
CA ALA A 298 0.02 10.06 10.97
C ALA A 298 -1.07 9.61 9.96
N MET A 299 -2.31 10.07 10.13
CA MET A 299 -3.41 9.76 9.20
C MET A 299 -3.22 10.48 7.85
N ASP A 300 -2.80 11.74 7.85
CA ASP A 300 -2.49 12.48 6.62
C ASP A 300 -1.40 11.80 5.80
N ALA A 301 -0.31 11.38 6.46
CA ALA A 301 0.76 10.61 5.85
C ALA A 301 0.26 9.26 5.30
N ALA A 302 -0.59 8.55 6.03
CA ALA A 302 -1.19 7.31 5.57
C ALA A 302 -2.07 7.51 4.33
N PHE A 303 -2.93 8.54 4.31
CA PHE A 303 -3.72 8.87 3.12
C PHE A 303 -2.86 9.30 1.94
N ALA A 304 -1.78 10.06 2.17
CA ALA A 304 -0.84 10.47 1.14
C ALA A 304 -0.11 9.27 0.53
N ALA A 305 0.35 8.33 1.35
CA ALA A 305 0.96 7.08 0.90
C ALA A 305 -0.01 6.19 0.11
N ASP A 306 -1.27 6.07 0.56
CA ASP A 306 -2.32 5.34 -0.16
C ASP A 306 -2.60 5.94 -1.55
N ARG A 307 -2.43 7.26 -1.73
CA ARG A 307 -2.53 7.94 -3.04
C ARG A 307 -1.29 7.66 -3.90
N HIS A 308 -0.08 7.84 -3.37
CA HIS A 308 1.17 7.56 -4.10
C HIS A 308 1.27 6.11 -4.57
N ALA A 309 0.73 5.15 -3.79
CA ALA A 309 0.67 3.76 -4.22
C ALA A 309 -0.12 3.58 -5.53
N ILE A 310 -1.15 4.38 -5.80
CA ILE A 310 -1.82 4.41 -7.12
C ILE A 310 -0.87 4.95 -8.17
N ASP A 311 -0.18 6.05 -7.85
CA ASP A 311 0.67 6.73 -8.82
C ASP A 311 1.77 5.83 -9.34
N ALA A 312 2.37 5.04 -8.45
CA ALA A 312 3.43 4.09 -8.72
C ALA A 312 2.96 2.72 -9.26
N THR A 313 1.66 2.42 -9.26
CA THR A 313 1.19 1.12 -9.77
C THR A 313 1.24 1.13 -11.30
N SER A 314 2.22 0.44 -11.88
CA SER A 314 2.13 -0.04 -13.26
C SER A 314 1.48 -1.41 -13.25
N TRP A 315 0.37 -1.56 -13.97
CA TRP A 315 -0.33 -2.82 -14.05
C TRP A 315 0.27 -3.71 -15.13
N LEU A 316 1.04 -3.13 -16.06
CA LEU A 316 1.64 -3.80 -17.23
C LEU A 316 2.27 -5.16 -16.90
N ALA A 317 3.04 -5.24 -15.82
CA ALA A 317 3.76 -6.45 -15.40
C ALA A 317 2.92 -7.51 -14.67
N GLU A 318 1.75 -7.14 -14.14
CA GLU A 318 0.94 -8.02 -13.27
C GLU A 318 -0.11 -8.86 -14.03
N PHE A 319 -0.35 -8.57 -15.31
CA PHE A 319 -1.35 -9.26 -16.13
C PHE A 319 -0.71 -9.77 -17.43
N GLY A 320 -0.68 -11.09 -17.60
CA GLY A 320 -0.32 -11.74 -18.87
C GLY A 320 -1.39 -11.52 -19.95
N ASP A 321 -1.15 -12.02 -21.16
CA ASP A 321 -1.94 -11.84 -22.41
C ASP A 321 -3.43 -12.26 -22.36
N ASN A 322 -4.00 -12.54 -21.19
CA ASN A 322 -5.38 -13.01 -21.10
C ASN A 322 -6.40 -11.85 -21.16
N PRO A 323 -7.27 -11.80 -22.18
CA PRO A 323 -8.17 -10.67 -22.46
C PRO A 323 -9.43 -10.63 -21.56
N THR A 324 -9.48 -11.39 -20.47
CA THR A 324 -10.68 -11.44 -19.64
C THR A 324 -10.84 -10.16 -18.82
N PRO A 325 -12.02 -9.49 -18.86
CA PRO A 325 -12.31 -8.39 -17.95
C PRO A 325 -12.15 -8.85 -16.50
N ARG A 326 -11.37 -8.09 -15.73
CA ARG A 326 -11.13 -8.39 -14.31
C ARG A 326 -11.73 -7.30 -13.45
N HIS A 327 -12.67 -7.70 -12.60
CA HIS A 327 -13.25 -6.87 -11.56
C HIS A 327 -12.71 -7.31 -10.20
N GLU A 328 -11.94 -6.45 -9.55
CA GLU A 328 -11.35 -6.76 -8.25
C GLU A 328 -11.35 -5.57 -7.28
N GLN A 329 -11.07 -5.84 -6.01
CA GLN A 329 -10.79 -4.81 -5.02
C GLN A 329 -9.32 -4.91 -4.58
N ARG A 330 -8.56 -3.84 -4.82
CA ARG A 330 -7.14 -3.71 -4.43
C ARG A 330 -6.95 -2.49 -3.55
N HIS A 331 -6.35 -2.66 -2.37
CA HIS A 331 -6.24 -1.59 -1.35
C HIS A 331 -7.57 -0.87 -1.07
N GLY A 332 -8.68 -1.63 -1.15
CA GLY A 332 -10.08 -1.20 -1.02
C GLY A 332 -10.58 -0.15 -2.03
N ARG A 333 -9.91 -0.04 -3.17
CA ARG A 333 -10.45 0.60 -4.38
C ARG A 333 -11.02 -0.47 -5.29
N HIS A 334 -11.98 -0.07 -6.10
CA HIS A 334 -12.57 -0.92 -7.12
C HIS A 334 -11.79 -0.77 -8.43
N VAL A 335 -11.47 -1.88 -9.08
CA VAL A 335 -10.72 -1.91 -10.33
C VAL A 335 -11.51 -2.71 -11.36
N ASP A 336 -11.65 -2.14 -12.57
CA ASP A 336 -12.14 -2.81 -13.77
C ASP A 336 -11.08 -2.65 -14.87
N SER A 337 -10.41 -3.74 -15.22
CA SER A 337 -9.31 -3.75 -16.19
C SER A 337 -9.63 -4.66 -17.37
N ARG A 338 -9.28 -4.19 -18.57
CA ARG A 338 -9.49 -4.90 -19.85
C ARG A 338 -8.33 -4.65 -20.79
N SER A 339 -8.08 -5.60 -21.69
CA SER A 339 -7.01 -5.47 -22.67
C SER A 339 -7.41 -6.05 -24.01
N ILE A 340 -6.80 -5.51 -25.06
CA ILE A 340 -6.83 -6.03 -26.43
C ILE A 340 -5.39 -6.13 -26.94
N SER A 341 -5.20 -6.93 -27.98
CA SER A 341 -3.96 -6.97 -28.75
C SER A 341 -4.22 -6.40 -30.13
N VAL A 342 -3.38 -5.45 -30.55
CA VAL A 342 -3.46 -4.82 -31.86
C VAL A 342 -2.15 -5.01 -32.62
N THR A 343 -2.19 -4.96 -33.94
CA THR A 343 -1.04 -5.22 -34.81
C THR A 343 -0.12 -4.01 -34.99
N CYS A 344 -0.60 -2.79 -34.75
CA CYS A 344 0.21 -1.59 -34.87
C CYS A 344 1.26 -1.47 -33.74
N PRO A 345 2.39 -0.80 -34.00
CA PRO A 345 3.40 -0.52 -32.98
C PRO A 345 2.86 0.45 -31.91
N PRO A 346 3.47 0.51 -30.70
CA PRO A 346 2.93 1.27 -29.57
C PRO A 346 2.70 2.75 -29.89
N GLU A 347 3.55 3.35 -30.70
CA GLU A 347 3.42 4.74 -31.14
C GLU A 347 2.11 4.96 -31.89
N ALA A 348 1.79 4.10 -32.86
CA ALA A 348 0.56 4.19 -33.65
C ALA A 348 -0.68 3.78 -32.85
N ALA A 349 -0.54 2.84 -31.89
CA ALA A 349 -1.61 2.47 -30.97
C ALA A 349 -1.92 3.57 -29.94
N PHE A 350 -0.96 4.44 -29.63
CA PHE A 350 -1.13 5.53 -28.68
C PHE A 350 -1.94 6.71 -29.26
N ASP A 351 -1.88 6.93 -30.57
CA ASP A 351 -2.62 8.00 -31.25
C ASP A 351 -4.13 7.98 -30.97
N PRO A 352 -4.87 6.87 -31.21
CA PRO A 352 -6.29 6.82 -30.90
C PRO A 352 -6.57 6.97 -29.40
N VAL A 353 -5.65 6.56 -28.51
CA VAL A 353 -5.76 6.76 -27.07
C VAL A 353 -5.62 8.25 -26.70
N ALA A 354 -4.62 8.93 -27.27
CA ALA A 354 -4.37 10.34 -27.07
C ALA A 354 -5.47 11.23 -27.66
N CYS A 355 -6.21 10.74 -28.66
CA CYS A 355 -7.29 11.46 -29.33
C CYS A 355 -8.69 11.14 -28.81
N ILE A 356 -8.83 10.39 -27.72
CA ILE A 356 -10.13 10.14 -27.07
C ILE A 356 -10.78 11.48 -26.65
N GLY A 357 -12.09 11.59 -26.82
CA GLY A 357 -12.88 12.78 -26.52
C GLY A 357 -12.85 13.85 -27.63
N GLY A 358 -13.46 15.00 -27.39
CA GLY A 358 -13.57 16.07 -28.41
C GLY A 358 -14.38 15.63 -29.63
N GLU A 359 -13.96 16.00 -30.83
CA GLU A 359 -14.68 15.66 -32.08
C GLU A 359 -14.67 14.16 -32.42
N ARG A 360 -13.74 13.37 -31.86
CA ARG A 360 -13.68 11.91 -32.07
C ARG A 360 -14.54 11.10 -31.09
N GLY A 361 -15.07 11.74 -30.04
CA GLY A 361 -15.88 11.06 -29.03
C GLY A 361 -15.10 9.97 -28.27
N TRP A 362 -15.84 9.06 -27.61
CA TRP A 362 -15.27 7.96 -26.81
C TRP A 362 -15.26 6.62 -27.55
N TYR A 363 -15.45 6.67 -28.87
CA TYR A 363 -15.60 5.55 -29.82
C TYR A 363 -16.79 4.62 -29.61
N ALA A 364 -17.54 4.77 -28.51
CA ALA A 364 -18.79 4.06 -28.28
C ALA A 364 -19.65 4.75 -27.20
N PHE A 365 -20.97 4.67 -27.39
CA PHE A 365 -21.97 5.13 -26.43
C PHE A 365 -21.81 6.60 -25.99
N ASP A 366 -21.48 7.50 -26.92
CA ASP A 366 -21.37 8.95 -26.64
C ASP A 366 -22.63 9.50 -25.98
N THR A 367 -23.82 8.99 -26.30
CA THR A 367 -25.08 9.36 -25.62
C THR A 367 -25.09 9.05 -24.11
N LEU A 368 -24.44 7.97 -23.65
CA LEU A 368 -24.31 7.69 -22.21
C LEU A 368 -23.37 8.68 -21.54
N TRP A 369 -22.30 9.07 -22.24
CA TRP A 369 -21.40 10.12 -21.79
C TRP A 369 -22.10 11.48 -21.76
N ASP A 370 -22.94 11.79 -22.74
CA ASP A 370 -23.78 13.00 -22.79
C ASP A 370 -24.76 13.07 -21.61
N ILE A 371 -25.47 11.98 -21.35
CA ILE A 371 -26.36 11.86 -20.19
C ILE A 371 -25.56 12.05 -18.91
N ARG A 372 -24.38 11.43 -18.80
CA ARG A 372 -23.53 11.55 -17.62
C ARG A 372 -23.02 12.98 -17.43
N GLY A 373 -22.61 13.65 -18.49
CA GLY A 373 -22.17 15.04 -18.49
C GLY A 373 -23.29 16.00 -18.11
N PHE A 374 -24.51 15.75 -18.59
CA PHE A 374 -25.70 16.50 -18.17
C PHE A 374 -26.01 16.33 -16.68
N VAL A 375 -25.97 15.09 -16.17
CA VAL A 375 -26.13 14.82 -14.72
C VAL A 375 -25.04 15.52 -13.91
N ASP A 376 -23.81 15.58 -14.42
CA ASP A 376 -22.71 16.29 -13.75
C ASP A 376 -23.01 17.78 -13.58
N ILE A 377 -23.50 18.44 -14.64
CA ILE A 377 -23.89 19.85 -14.61
C ILE A 377 -24.99 20.09 -13.57
N LEU A 378 -26.00 19.22 -13.51
CA LEU A 378 -27.07 19.31 -12.52
C LEU A 378 -26.55 19.22 -11.08
N LEU A 379 -25.49 18.44 -10.86
CA LEU A 379 -24.81 18.29 -9.56
C LEU A 379 -23.73 19.36 -9.31
N GLY A 380 -23.61 20.37 -10.19
CA GLY A 380 -22.65 21.46 -10.06
C GLY A 380 -21.22 21.11 -10.48
N GLY A 381 -21.05 20.04 -11.27
CA GLY A 381 -19.78 19.68 -11.91
C GLY A 381 -19.54 20.41 -13.24
N PRO A 382 -18.35 20.23 -13.83
CA PRO A 382 -17.97 20.89 -15.09
C PRO A 382 -18.80 20.44 -16.31
N GLY A 383 -19.31 19.20 -16.35
CA GLY A 383 -19.92 18.61 -17.55
C GLY A 383 -18.99 18.64 -18.77
N HIS A 384 -19.57 18.75 -19.97
CA HIS A 384 -18.80 18.89 -21.23
C HIS A 384 -18.23 20.30 -21.47
N ARG A 385 -18.29 21.22 -20.50
CA ARG A 385 -17.98 22.63 -20.74
C ARG A 385 -16.49 22.92 -20.98
N ARG A 386 -15.62 21.94 -20.73
CA ARG A 386 -14.17 22.08 -20.88
C ARG A 386 -13.70 21.30 -22.11
N GLY A 387 -13.38 22.02 -23.17
CA GLY A 387 -12.75 21.46 -24.36
C GLY A 387 -11.25 21.20 -24.15
N ARG A 388 -10.65 20.47 -25.09
CA ARG A 388 -9.21 20.28 -25.15
C ARG A 388 -8.51 21.55 -25.61
N ARG A 389 -7.25 21.73 -25.18
CA ARG A 389 -6.36 22.77 -25.72
C ARG A 389 -5.93 22.45 -27.15
N ASP A 390 -5.57 21.19 -27.39
CA ASP A 390 -5.14 20.67 -28.68
C ASP A 390 -5.89 19.34 -28.97
N PRO A 391 -6.38 19.12 -30.21
CA PRO A 391 -7.10 17.90 -30.55
C PRO A 391 -6.22 16.63 -30.56
N TYR A 392 -4.90 16.76 -30.68
CA TYR A 392 -3.97 15.66 -30.93
C TYR A 392 -2.85 15.55 -29.89
N ALA A 393 -2.44 16.67 -29.29
CA ALA A 393 -1.48 16.69 -28.20
C ALA A 393 -2.17 16.70 -26.82
N LEU A 394 -1.70 15.85 -25.91
CA LEU A 394 -2.05 15.89 -24.49
C LEU A 394 -0.81 16.23 -23.67
N VAL A 395 -0.92 17.26 -22.84
CA VAL A 395 0.06 17.54 -21.79
C VAL A 395 -0.57 17.39 -20.41
N GLU A 396 0.24 17.15 -19.39
CA GLU A 396 -0.24 17.09 -18.02
C GLU A 396 -0.96 18.38 -17.64
N GLY A 397 -2.13 18.24 -17.01
CA GLY A 397 -3.02 19.35 -16.70
C GLY A 397 -4.07 19.67 -17.76
N ASP A 398 -3.98 19.14 -18.98
CA ASP A 398 -5.01 19.33 -20.01
C ASP A 398 -6.35 18.72 -19.58
N HIS A 399 -7.44 19.23 -20.17
CA HIS A 399 -8.79 18.75 -19.91
C HIS A 399 -9.37 18.00 -21.12
N LEU A 400 -10.06 16.91 -20.79
CA LEU A 400 -10.82 16.05 -21.69
C LEU A 400 -12.25 15.98 -21.13
N GLU A 401 -13.05 17.01 -21.43
CA GLU A 401 -14.40 17.18 -20.84
C GLU A 401 -14.32 17.30 -19.30
N TRP A 402 -14.76 16.28 -18.58
CA TRP A 402 -14.66 16.19 -17.11
C TRP A 402 -13.45 15.38 -16.64
N TRP A 403 -12.54 14.99 -17.52
CA TRP A 403 -11.28 14.37 -17.16
C TRP A 403 -10.15 15.39 -17.19
N ARG A 404 -9.19 15.24 -16.30
CA ARG A 404 -7.92 15.95 -16.32
C ARG A 404 -6.80 14.97 -16.63
N VAL A 405 -5.91 15.33 -17.56
CA VAL A 405 -4.67 14.58 -17.79
C VAL A 405 -3.81 14.72 -16.55
N GLU A 406 -3.70 13.63 -15.79
CA GLU A 406 -2.90 13.60 -14.58
C GLU A 406 -1.46 13.21 -14.88
N ARG A 407 -1.25 12.30 -15.85
CA ARG A 407 0.07 11.86 -16.29
C ARG A 407 0.04 11.41 -17.75
N VAL A 408 1.08 11.73 -18.50
CA VAL A 408 1.28 11.24 -19.87
C VAL A 408 2.74 10.89 -20.12
N GLU A 409 2.99 9.63 -20.48
CA GLU A 409 4.32 9.12 -20.87
C GLU A 409 4.18 8.40 -22.21
N ALA A 410 4.13 9.14 -23.31
CA ALA A 410 3.95 8.55 -24.63
C ALA A 410 5.16 7.67 -25.02
N PRO A 411 4.94 6.51 -25.68
CA PRO A 411 3.66 5.92 -26.06
C PRO A 411 3.08 4.94 -25.02
N ARG A 412 3.59 4.94 -23.78
CA ARG A 412 3.35 3.87 -22.79
C ARG A 412 2.16 4.10 -21.88
N LEU A 413 1.85 5.34 -21.51
CA LEU A 413 0.90 5.64 -20.45
C LEU A 413 0.10 6.93 -20.72
N LEU A 414 -1.21 6.84 -20.55
CA LEU A 414 -2.09 8.00 -20.35
C LEU A 414 -2.94 7.76 -19.09
N ARG A 415 -2.89 8.69 -18.14
CA ARG A 415 -3.74 8.67 -16.93
C ARG A 415 -4.63 9.89 -16.86
N LEU A 416 -5.92 9.61 -16.71
CA LEU A 416 -6.96 10.61 -16.60
C LEU A 416 -7.57 10.55 -15.20
N LYS A 417 -7.63 11.69 -14.51
CA LYS A 417 -8.36 11.85 -13.25
C LYS A 417 -9.74 12.44 -13.54
N ALA A 418 -10.79 11.80 -13.03
CA ALA A 418 -12.14 12.32 -13.16
C ALA A 418 -12.37 13.52 -12.23
N GLU A 419 -12.89 14.60 -12.78
CA GLU A 419 -13.29 15.83 -12.07
C GLU A 419 -14.81 15.97 -11.94
N MET A 420 -15.58 15.04 -12.54
CA MET A 420 -17.03 14.95 -12.37
C MET A 420 -17.41 14.76 -10.89
N LYS A 421 -18.56 15.28 -10.49
CA LYS A 421 -19.15 15.05 -9.16
C LYS A 421 -19.62 13.60 -9.06
N MET A 422 -18.98 12.85 -8.18
CA MET A 422 -19.35 11.49 -7.83
C MET A 422 -18.98 11.19 -6.36
N PRO A 423 -19.62 10.21 -5.71
CA PRO A 423 -19.36 9.85 -4.32
C PRO A 423 -18.06 9.04 -4.15
N GLY A 424 -16.94 9.58 -4.62
CA GLY A 424 -15.62 8.95 -4.64
C GLY A 424 -14.66 9.69 -5.56
N GLU A 425 -13.48 9.13 -5.75
CA GLU A 425 -12.52 9.58 -6.76
C GLU A 425 -12.33 8.48 -7.82
N GLY A 426 -12.10 8.86 -9.07
CA GLY A 426 -11.99 7.92 -10.17
C GLY A 426 -10.86 8.29 -11.14
N TRP A 427 -10.23 7.27 -11.69
CA TRP A 427 -9.18 7.37 -12.68
C TRP A 427 -9.45 6.42 -13.83
N LEU A 428 -9.04 6.82 -15.01
CA LEU A 428 -9.00 5.98 -16.20
C LEU A 428 -7.56 5.95 -16.72
N VAL A 429 -6.99 4.76 -16.80
CA VAL A 429 -5.59 4.54 -17.16
C VAL A 429 -5.54 3.75 -18.44
N TYR A 430 -4.76 4.23 -19.41
CA TYR A 430 -4.37 3.49 -20.59
C TYR A 430 -2.89 3.15 -20.52
N GLU A 431 -2.57 1.86 -20.64
CA GLU A 431 -1.21 1.35 -20.64
C GLU A 431 -0.95 0.56 -21.92
N LEU A 432 0.19 0.81 -22.56
CA LEU A 432 0.59 0.16 -23.81
C LEU A 432 1.95 -0.50 -23.64
N ALA A 433 2.07 -1.74 -24.12
CA ALA A 433 3.32 -2.46 -24.16
C ALA A 433 3.44 -3.28 -25.45
N THR A 434 4.65 -3.39 -25.97
CA THR A 434 4.97 -4.31 -27.07
C THR A 434 4.62 -5.73 -26.63
N ARG A 435 4.00 -6.49 -27.54
CA ARG A 435 3.66 -7.90 -27.29
C ARG A 435 4.91 -8.76 -27.16
N ALA A 436 4.77 -9.91 -26.48
CA ALA A 436 5.88 -10.83 -26.22
C ALA A 436 6.50 -11.45 -27.49
N ASP A 437 5.71 -11.54 -28.57
CA ASP A 437 6.16 -11.98 -29.89
C ASP A 437 6.90 -10.88 -30.68
N GLY A 438 6.94 -9.65 -30.16
CA GLY A 438 7.54 -8.48 -30.81
C GLY A 438 6.69 -7.89 -31.93
N GLU A 439 5.50 -8.45 -32.20
CA GLU A 439 4.61 -8.01 -33.27
C GLU A 439 3.36 -7.37 -32.69
N GLY A 440 3.31 -6.04 -32.74
CA GLY A 440 2.17 -5.24 -32.29
C GLY A 440 2.19 -4.87 -30.81
N THR A 441 1.03 -4.46 -30.31
CA THR A 441 0.87 -3.78 -29.02
C THR A 441 -0.28 -4.39 -28.22
N THR A 442 -0.05 -4.60 -26.94
CA THR A 442 -1.12 -4.85 -25.97
C THR A 442 -1.58 -3.50 -25.42
N VAL A 443 -2.83 -3.13 -25.70
CA VAL A 443 -3.46 -1.92 -25.14
C VAL A 443 -4.36 -2.33 -24.00
N ARG A 444 -4.20 -1.66 -22.87
CA ARG A 444 -4.96 -1.93 -21.65
C ARG A 444 -5.65 -0.69 -21.15
N GLN A 445 -6.91 -0.85 -20.80
CA GLN A 445 -7.73 0.18 -20.18
C GLN A 445 -8.14 -0.27 -18.79
N THR A 446 -7.85 0.57 -17.80
CA THR A 446 -8.12 0.29 -16.38
C THR A 446 -8.88 1.45 -15.76
N ALA A 447 -10.10 1.19 -15.30
CA ALA A 447 -10.86 2.11 -14.47
C ALA A 447 -10.58 1.80 -12.99
N ILE A 448 -10.13 2.81 -12.25
CA ILE A 448 -9.85 2.73 -10.81
C ILE A 448 -10.81 3.66 -10.10
N TYR A 449 -11.48 3.19 -9.05
CA TYR A 449 -12.44 3.98 -8.30
C TYR A 449 -12.26 3.82 -6.78
N ASP A 450 -11.91 4.91 -6.11
CA ASP A 450 -11.87 5.02 -4.66
C ASP A 450 -13.25 5.44 -4.13
N ALA A 451 -14.06 4.44 -3.80
CA ALA A 451 -15.41 4.65 -3.31
C ALA A 451 -15.40 5.34 -1.94
N LYS A 452 -16.17 6.43 -1.81
CA LYS A 452 -16.38 7.11 -0.53
C LYS A 452 -17.64 6.59 0.15
N GLY A 453 -17.46 5.84 1.22
CA GLY A 453 -18.56 5.30 2.02
C GLY A 453 -19.44 4.29 1.27
N VAL A 454 -20.64 4.05 1.83
CA VAL A 454 -21.63 3.15 1.23
C VAL A 454 -22.22 3.69 -0.07
N ILE A 455 -22.44 5.01 -0.14
CA ILE A 455 -22.98 5.68 -1.34
C ILE A 455 -22.00 5.54 -2.52
N GLY A 456 -20.69 5.70 -2.26
CA GLY A 456 -19.65 5.47 -3.26
C GLY A 456 -19.68 4.06 -3.83
N ARG A 457 -19.81 3.06 -2.95
CA ARG A 457 -19.88 1.65 -3.36
C ARG A 457 -21.14 1.36 -4.17
N ALA A 458 -22.29 1.87 -3.74
CA ALA A 458 -23.54 1.74 -4.48
C ALA A 458 -23.41 2.35 -5.89
N TYR A 459 -22.79 3.52 -6.00
CA TYR A 459 -22.51 4.15 -7.29
C TYR A 459 -21.64 3.26 -8.19
N TRP A 460 -20.55 2.67 -7.67
CA TRP A 460 -19.71 1.75 -8.45
C TRP A 460 -20.52 0.60 -9.04
N TYR A 461 -21.30 -0.11 -8.20
CA TYR A 461 -22.08 -1.26 -8.67
C TYR A 461 -23.22 -0.87 -9.61
N LEU A 462 -23.77 0.34 -9.48
CA LEU A 462 -24.76 0.88 -10.40
C LEU A 462 -24.16 1.13 -11.80
N VAL A 463 -22.93 1.64 -11.86
CA VAL A 463 -22.25 1.99 -13.12
C VAL A 463 -21.55 0.80 -13.77
N LEU A 464 -21.19 -0.23 -13.00
CA LEU A 464 -20.43 -1.40 -13.47
C LEU A 464 -21.01 -2.09 -14.73
N PRO A 465 -22.34 -2.29 -14.89
CA PRO A 465 -22.89 -2.87 -16.13
C PRO A 465 -22.61 -2.00 -17.36
N PHE A 466 -22.58 -0.67 -17.21
CA PHE A 466 -22.30 0.25 -18.31
C PHE A 466 -20.82 0.23 -18.71
N HIS A 467 -19.91 0.01 -17.76
CA HIS A 467 -18.50 -0.21 -18.09
C HIS A 467 -18.35 -1.33 -19.11
N HIS A 468 -19.14 -2.42 -19.00
CA HIS A 468 -19.11 -3.53 -19.97
C HIS A 468 -19.22 -3.01 -21.41
N PHE A 469 -20.25 -2.22 -21.68
CA PHE A 469 -20.52 -1.68 -23.01
C PHE A 469 -19.53 -0.60 -23.43
N VAL A 470 -19.27 0.36 -22.55
CA VAL A 470 -18.44 1.53 -22.85
C VAL A 470 -16.98 1.13 -23.10
N PHE A 471 -16.35 0.41 -22.17
CA PHE A 471 -14.92 0.08 -22.30
C PHE A 471 -14.64 -0.90 -23.43
N ASN A 472 -15.53 -1.89 -23.67
CA ASN A 472 -15.37 -2.77 -24.83
C ASN A 472 -15.50 -1.97 -26.14
N GLY A 473 -16.42 -1.02 -26.21
CA GLY A 473 -16.58 -0.15 -27.36
C GLY A 473 -15.39 0.79 -27.60
N THR A 474 -14.84 1.39 -26.54
CA THR A 474 -13.62 2.21 -26.61
C THR A 474 -12.42 1.41 -27.11
N LEU A 475 -12.18 0.21 -26.57
CA LEU A 475 -11.10 -0.67 -27.01
C LEU A 475 -11.29 -1.11 -28.47
N ALA A 476 -12.49 -1.52 -28.88
CA ALA A 476 -12.79 -1.84 -30.28
C ALA A 476 -12.60 -0.63 -31.21
N GLY A 477 -12.83 0.59 -30.72
CA GLY A 477 -12.53 1.83 -31.44
C GLY A 477 -11.04 2.02 -31.69
N ILE A 478 -10.24 1.85 -30.63
CA ILE A 478 -8.77 1.91 -30.71
C ILE A 478 -8.23 0.89 -31.72
N GLU A 479 -8.75 -0.34 -31.71
CA GLU A 479 -8.40 -1.38 -32.69
C GLU A 479 -8.72 -0.96 -34.12
N ARG A 480 -9.94 -0.44 -34.38
CA ARG A 480 -10.33 0.03 -35.72
C ARG A 480 -9.46 1.16 -36.23
N GLU A 481 -9.17 2.16 -35.40
CA GLU A 481 -8.31 3.28 -35.78
C GLU A 481 -6.87 2.82 -36.04
N CYS A 482 -6.35 1.92 -35.21
CA CYS A 482 -5.04 1.29 -35.41
C CYS A 482 -4.97 0.54 -36.76
N LEU A 483 -6.01 -0.21 -37.14
CA LEU A 483 -6.08 -0.88 -38.45
C LEU A 483 -6.18 0.13 -39.61
N ALA A 484 -6.99 1.18 -39.47
CA ALA A 484 -7.12 2.22 -40.49
C ALA A 484 -5.80 2.96 -40.76
N LEU A 485 -5.00 3.21 -39.72
CA LEU A 485 -3.65 3.77 -39.82
C LEU A 485 -2.66 2.85 -40.58
N ILE A 486 -2.91 1.53 -40.58
CA ILE A 486 -2.11 0.56 -41.35
C ILE A 486 -2.60 0.46 -42.81
N GLU A 487 -3.90 0.61 -43.06
CA GLU A 487 -4.56 0.34 -44.35
C GLU A 487 -4.57 1.53 -45.35
N GLY A 488 -4.14 2.75 -44.96
CA GLY A 488 -4.16 3.94 -45.82
C GLY A 488 -2.92 4.86 -45.72
N PRO A 489 -2.72 5.81 -46.65
CA PRO A 489 -1.53 6.67 -46.70
C PRO A 489 -1.53 7.86 -45.72
N ASP A 490 -2.60 8.07 -44.95
CA ASP A 490 -2.74 9.22 -44.05
C ASP A 490 -2.75 8.79 -42.58
N THR A 491 -1.57 8.55 -42.03
CA THR A 491 -1.41 8.38 -40.58
C THR A 491 -1.47 9.75 -39.89
N CYS A 492 -2.26 9.84 -38.81
CA CYS A 492 -2.17 10.97 -37.88
C CYS A 492 -0.70 11.10 -37.43
N PRO A 493 -0.10 12.30 -37.41
CA PRO A 493 1.28 12.43 -36.99
C PRO A 493 1.40 12.20 -35.47
N LEU A 494 2.16 11.17 -35.09
CA LEU A 494 2.42 10.72 -33.71
C LEU A 494 2.64 11.89 -32.72
N PRO A 495 2.14 11.82 -31.47
CA PRO A 495 2.51 12.74 -30.40
C PRO A 495 4.03 12.91 -30.28
N GLY A 496 4.49 14.16 -30.38
CA GLY A 496 5.91 14.53 -30.41
C GLY A 496 6.51 14.73 -31.82
N SER A 497 5.80 14.37 -32.89
CA SER A 497 6.16 14.76 -34.26
C SER A 497 6.13 16.29 -34.45
N TRP A 498 5.16 16.97 -33.85
CA TRP A 498 5.08 18.44 -33.86
C TRP A 498 6.25 19.09 -33.12
N GLN A 499 6.70 18.53 -31.99
CA GLN A 499 7.87 19.04 -31.25
C GLN A 499 9.17 18.86 -32.06
N ARG A 500 9.30 17.74 -32.78
CA ARG A 500 10.42 17.52 -33.73
C ARG A 500 10.35 18.45 -34.93
N GLU A 501 9.16 18.73 -35.46
CA GLU A 501 8.95 19.64 -36.60
C GLU A 501 9.18 21.11 -36.20
N VAL A 502 8.78 21.52 -34.99
CA VAL A 502 9.04 22.85 -34.42
C VAL A 502 10.53 23.04 -34.12
N ALA A 503 11.20 22.04 -33.54
CA ALA A 503 12.65 22.08 -33.33
C ALA A 503 13.41 22.19 -34.66
N ARG A 504 13.00 21.42 -35.67
CA ARG A 504 13.60 21.44 -37.02
C ARG A 504 13.39 22.76 -37.76
N ARG A 505 12.26 23.45 -37.53
CA ARG A 505 12.00 24.79 -38.10
C ARG A 505 12.77 25.88 -37.37
N GLY A 506 12.94 25.78 -36.05
CA GLY A 506 13.76 26.70 -35.27
C GLY A 506 15.26 26.64 -35.60
N GLU A 507 15.78 25.47 -35.99
CA GLU A 507 17.16 25.31 -36.48
C GLU A 507 17.39 25.76 -37.92
N GLN A 508 16.32 26.00 -38.70
CA GLN A 508 16.41 26.51 -40.08
C GLN A 508 16.26 28.04 -40.17
N GLU A 509 15.81 28.69 -39.10
CA GLU A 509 15.66 30.15 -38.99
C GLU A 509 16.77 30.81 -38.14
N ALA A 510 17.70 30.03 -37.59
CA ALA A 510 18.94 30.47 -36.95
C ALA A 510 20.15 30.20 -37.87
#